data_AF-A0A1H6GZ91-F1
#
_entry.id   AF-A0A1H6GZ91-F1
#
_cell.length_a   1.000
_cell.length_b   1.000
_cell.length_c   1.000
_cell.angle_alpha   90.00
_cell.angle_beta   90.00
_cell.angle_gamma   90.00
#
_symmetry.space_group_name_H-M   'P 1'
#
loop_
_entity.id
_entity.type
_entity.pdbx_description
1 polymer ?
#
loop_
_entity_poly.entity_id
_entity_poly.type
_entity_poly.pdbx_seq_one_letter_code
_entity_poly.pdbx_strand_id
1 'polypeptide(L)'
;MKRKSFKLTNLLLAVSIGATMLSCTNDSIENSHEMRTTETASGLANKIGKFRSDEEKRISSEFKSFATGSTSNNVEKNAIFYHDLKLKSVYKERETFKFTSLQNLADEINFLVLFDKEKAENLFQKYSNYLRKSIYTVEPTLDYETAITTDINELSTIKSDNSTGKYIGVVSVKEGVLLSNGVYNITWHVGVEKHKDDIGLTFYRNFTQLGSNAYVNGQWVLYPSSMRPALDAYAEFFGSGIGEIETLGFLSDYGSVIRNTGGKQNYVWKPSRGKIGGTFTTTVNGNEYKLEGASNFQW
;
A
#
# COMPACT_ATOMS: atom_id res chain seq x y z
N MET A 1 65.72 36.17 -2.59
CA MET A 1 64.60 36.66 -1.76
C MET A 1 63.62 35.53 -1.47
N LYS A 2 63.41 35.29 -0.17
CA LYS A 2 62.26 34.68 0.56
C LYS A 2 61.33 33.64 -0.11
N ARG A 3 61.26 32.46 0.54
CA ARG A 3 60.15 31.49 0.54
C ARG A 3 58.80 32.15 0.83
N LYS A 4 57.71 31.56 0.31
CA LYS A 4 56.51 31.18 1.09
C LYS A 4 55.72 30.07 0.39
N SER A 5 55.44 29.02 1.16
CA SER A 5 54.48 27.95 0.89
C SER A 5 53.04 28.45 1.04
N PHE A 6 52.09 27.84 0.35
CA PHE A 6 50.76 27.58 0.92
C PHE A 6 50.21 26.26 0.40
N LYS A 7 49.92 25.34 1.32
CA LYS A 7 49.10 24.14 1.10
C LYS A 7 47.65 24.61 0.93
N LEU A 8 46.90 23.97 0.05
CA LEU A 8 45.47 23.75 0.29
C LEU A 8 45.12 22.29 0.01
N THR A 9 44.63 21.69 1.09
CA THR A 9 44.11 20.35 1.33
C THR A 9 42.72 20.16 0.74
N ASN A 10 42.46 18.91 0.30
CA ASN A 10 41.21 18.13 0.36
C ASN A 10 39.85 18.85 0.23
N LEU A 11 39.06 18.45 -0.78
CA LEU A 11 37.75 17.81 -0.54
C LEU A 11 37.27 17.06 -1.80
N LEU A 12 37.75 15.83 -1.99
CA LEU A 12 37.04 14.82 -2.79
C LEU A 12 35.96 14.25 -1.89
N LEU A 13 34.73 14.75 -2.00
CA LEU A 13 33.58 14.13 -1.35
C LEU A 13 33.13 12.93 -2.19
N ALA A 14 33.87 11.83 -2.08
CA ALA A 14 33.35 10.52 -2.41
C ALA A 14 32.32 10.18 -1.32
N VAL A 15 31.03 10.32 -1.64
CA VAL A 15 29.96 9.79 -0.79
C VAL A 15 29.96 8.27 -1.01
N SER A 16 30.79 7.59 -0.24
CA SER A 16 30.66 6.15 -0.01
C SER A 16 29.39 5.92 0.81
N ILE A 17 28.27 5.60 0.15
CA ILE A 17 27.15 4.96 0.85
C ILE A 17 27.59 3.52 1.06
N GLY A 18 28.26 3.32 2.19
CA GLY A 18 28.69 2.02 2.66
C GLY A 18 27.47 1.14 2.89
N ALA A 19 27.50 -0.01 2.22
CA ALA A 19 26.77 -1.19 2.64
C ALA A 19 27.17 -1.54 4.08
N THR A 20 26.23 -1.38 5.01
CA THR A 20 26.22 -2.14 6.26
C THR A 20 24.95 -2.98 6.29
N MET A 21 24.90 -3.97 5.40
CA MET A 21 24.14 -5.18 5.66
C MET A 21 24.87 -5.92 6.78
N LEU A 22 24.44 -5.74 8.02
CA LEU A 22 24.82 -6.66 9.09
C LEU A 22 24.01 -7.95 8.92
N SER A 23 24.65 -8.88 8.21
CA SER A 23 24.44 -10.31 8.32
C SER A 23 24.75 -10.75 9.75
N CYS A 24 23.73 -11.26 10.47
CA CYS A 24 23.91 -12.26 11.50
C CYS A 24 22.78 -13.29 11.40
N THR A 25 23.13 -14.49 10.95
CA THR A 25 22.31 -15.71 10.94
C THR A 25 22.32 -16.40 12.32
N ASN A 26 21.16 -16.92 12.72
CA ASN A 26 20.83 -18.02 13.64
C ASN A 26 21.61 -18.20 14.97
N ASP A 27 20.90 -18.13 16.11
CA ASP A 27 20.50 -19.35 16.87
C ASP A 27 19.62 -19.04 18.11
N SER A 28 18.84 -20.06 18.50
CA SER A 28 17.97 -20.22 19.67
C SER A 28 16.73 -19.32 19.82
N ILE A 29 15.60 -19.85 19.33
CA ILE A 29 14.26 -19.55 19.83
C ILE A 29 14.13 -20.24 21.19
N GLU A 30 14.42 -19.53 22.28
CA GLU A 30 13.95 -19.92 23.61
C GLU A 30 12.55 -19.37 23.83
N ASN A 31 11.66 -20.28 24.22
CA ASN A 31 10.25 -20.07 24.52
C ASN A 31 10.05 -18.96 25.56
N SER A 32 9.63 -17.76 25.12
CA SER A 32 8.85 -16.87 25.97
C SER A 32 7.38 -17.01 25.59
N HIS A 33 6.72 -18.00 26.21
CA HIS A 33 5.27 -18.00 26.39
C HIS A 33 4.92 -16.86 27.37
N GLU A 34 5.07 -15.61 26.94
CA GLU A 34 4.45 -14.48 27.64
C GLU A 34 2.96 -14.48 27.30
N MET A 35 2.14 -14.41 28.34
CA MET A 35 0.68 -14.40 28.30
C MET A 35 0.16 -13.47 27.20
N ARG A 36 -0.30 -14.07 26.08
CA ARG A 36 -1.22 -13.39 25.15
C ARG A 36 -2.47 -13.08 25.96
N THR A 37 -2.59 -11.83 26.40
CA THR A 37 -3.91 -11.24 26.61
C THR A 37 -4.73 -11.54 25.37
N THR A 38 -5.91 -12.11 25.54
CA THR A 38 -6.85 -12.44 24.46
C THR A 38 -7.39 -11.13 23.87
N GLU A 39 -6.53 -10.42 23.15
CA GLU A 39 -6.91 -9.29 22.33
C GLU A 39 -7.72 -9.82 21.15
N THR A 40 -8.88 -9.22 20.91
CA THR A 40 -9.71 -9.56 19.75
C THR A 40 -9.00 -9.10 18.47
N ALA A 41 -9.22 -9.81 17.36
CA ALA A 41 -8.66 -9.43 16.06
C ALA A 41 -8.98 -7.96 15.71
N SER A 42 -10.20 -7.51 15.99
CA SER A 42 -10.61 -6.12 15.82
C SER A 42 -9.82 -5.13 16.70
N GLY A 43 -9.50 -5.50 17.94
CA GLY A 43 -8.64 -4.69 18.82
C GLY A 43 -7.24 -4.51 18.24
N LEU A 44 -6.63 -5.61 17.78
CA LEU A 44 -5.31 -5.59 17.14
C LEU A 44 -5.33 -4.79 15.84
N ALA A 45 -6.34 -5.01 14.98
CA ALA A 45 -6.53 -4.28 13.74
C ALA A 45 -6.61 -2.76 13.95
N ASN A 46 -7.31 -2.32 14.99
CA ASN A 46 -7.41 -0.90 15.34
C ASN A 46 -6.05 -0.33 15.78
N LYS A 47 -5.27 -1.07 16.58
CA LYS A 47 -3.92 -0.63 17.00
C LYS A 47 -2.97 -0.53 15.81
N ILE A 48 -2.96 -1.53 14.92
CA ILE A 48 -2.14 -1.52 13.70
C ILE A 48 -2.60 -0.40 12.77
N GLY A 49 -3.90 -0.22 12.58
CA GLY A 49 -4.46 0.87 11.79
C GLY A 49 -4.05 2.24 12.29
N LYS A 50 -4.08 2.46 13.61
CA LYS A 50 -3.59 3.69 14.23
C LYS A 50 -2.09 3.89 14.00
N PHE A 51 -1.28 2.87 14.25
CA PHE A 51 0.16 2.91 13.98
C PHE A 51 0.47 3.31 12.54
N ARG A 52 -0.20 2.66 11.56
CA ARG A 52 -0.03 2.94 10.13
C ARG A 52 -0.46 4.36 9.78
N SER A 53 -1.55 4.86 10.35
CA SER A 53 -1.99 6.24 10.15
C SER A 53 -0.97 7.26 10.66
N ASP A 54 -0.38 7.01 11.84
CA ASP A 54 0.63 7.89 12.43
C ASP A 54 1.95 7.85 11.63
N GLU A 55 2.37 6.67 11.17
CA GLU A 55 3.53 6.53 10.28
C GLU A 55 3.29 7.19 8.91
N GLU A 56 2.11 7.08 8.31
CA GLU A 56 1.83 7.74 7.03
C GLU A 56 1.89 9.27 7.16
N LYS A 57 1.41 9.85 8.27
CA LYS A 57 1.57 11.28 8.56
C LYS A 57 3.03 11.69 8.67
N ARG A 58 3.84 10.89 9.39
CA ARG A 58 5.28 11.12 9.54
C ARG A 58 5.99 11.08 8.18
N ILE A 59 5.78 10.00 7.42
CA ILE A 59 6.38 9.80 6.09
C ILE A 59 5.96 10.92 5.13
N SER A 60 4.69 11.30 5.14
CA SER A 60 4.17 12.39 4.31
C SER A 60 4.87 13.72 4.61
N SER A 61 5.13 14.00 5.89
CA SER A 61 5.86 15.20 6.31
C SER A 61 7.32 15.16 5.83
N GLU A 62 8.03 14.07 6.11
CA GLU A 62 9.43 13.89 5.73
C GLU A 62 9.62 13.90 4.20
N PHE A 63 8.73 13.25 3.46
CA PHE A 63 8.75 13.23 2.01
C PHE A 63 8.53 14.62 1.41
N LYS A 64 7.57 15.40 1.94
CA LYS A 64 7.36 16.79 1.50
C LYS A 64 8.59 17.66 1.76
N SER A 65 9.23 17.54 2.93
CA SER A 65 10.47 18.26 3.25
C SER A 65 11.64 17.85 2.35
N PHE A 66 11.76 16.57 2.03
CA PHE A 66 12.80 16.08 1.11
C PHE A 66 12.57 16.57 -0.32
N ALA A 67 11.33 16.49 -0.79
CA ALA A 67 10.96 16.87 -2.16
C ALA A 67 11.12 18.37 -2.43
N THR A 68 11.02 19.24 -1.42
CA THR A 68 11.24 20.69 -1.55
C THR A 68 12.72 21.07 -1.49
N GLY A 69 13.57 20.28 -0.84
CA GLY A 69 15.01 20.55 -0.69
C GLY A 69 15.91 19.99 -1.80
N SER A 70 15.39 19.17 -2.71
CA SER A 70 16.15 18.64 -3.84
C SER A 70 16.23 19.67 -4.98
N THR A 71 17.34 19.71 -5.72
CA THR A 71 17.55 20.59 -6.89
C THR A 71 17.50 19.84 -8.23
N SER A 72 17.43 18.51 -8.22
CA SER A 72 17.34 17.66 -9.42
C SER A 72 15.90 17.16 -9.64
N ASN A 73 15.36 17.32 -10.85
CA ASN A 73 14.07 16.74 -11.32
C ASN A 73 14.11 15.20 -11.43
N ASN A 74 14.54 14.53 -10.37
CA ASN A 74 14.80 13.11 -10.37
C ASN A 74 13.66 12.38 -9.64
N VAL A 75 12.64 12.00 -10.42
CA VAL A 75 11.50 11.17 -9.97
C VAL A 75 12.00 9.90 -9.29
N GLU A 76 13.05 9.28 -9.82
CA GLU A 76 13.68 8.08 -9.25
C GLU A 76 14.24 8.35 -7.85
N LYS A 77 14.99 9.44 -7.65
CA LYS A 77 15.53 9.79 -6.32
C LYS A 77 14.42 9.98 -5.27
N ASN A 78 13.33 10.65 -5.64
CA ASN A 78 12.21 10.84 -4.73
C ASN A 78 11.46 9.53 -4.48
N ALA A 79 11.29 8.69 -5.50
CA ALA A 79 10.66 7.38 -5.35
C ALA A 79 11.48 6.48 -4.43
N ILE A 80 12.81 6.44 -4.61
CA ILE A 80 13.75 5.75 -3.72
C ILE A 80 13.58 6.25 -2.28
N PHE A 81 13.57 7.58 -2.05
CA PHE A 81 13.41 8.12 -0.71
C PHE A 81 12.07 7.73 -0.07
N TYR A 82 10.96 7.83 -0.80
CA TYR A 82 9.64 7.41 -0.30
C TYR A 82 9.61 5.91 0.02
N HIS A 83 10.13 5.07 -0.88
CA HIS A 83 10.17 3.63 -0.69
C HIS A 83 11.03 3.23 0.52
N ASP A 84 12.17 3.89 0.76
CA ASP A 84 13.00 3.67 1.95
C ASP A 84 12.22 3.97 3.24
N LEU A 85 11.53 5.12 3.29
CA LEU A 85 10.69 5.47 4.43
C LEU A 85 9.57 4.45 4.68
N LYS A 86 8.92 3.96 3.61
CA LYS A 86 7.87 2.94 3.72
C LYS A 86 8.43 1.59 4.16
N LEU A 87 9.58 1.14 3.65
CA LEU A 87 10.23 -0.09 4.12
C LEU A 87 10.60 -0.02 5.60
N LYS A 88 11.17 1.11 6.05
CA LYS A 88 11.46 1.33 7.48
C LYS A 88 10.21 1.25 8.34
N SER A 89 9.10 1.82 7.89
CA SER A 89 7.81 1.72 8.58
C SER A 89 7.30 0.28 8.65
N VAL A 90 7.41 -0.49 7.57
CA VAL A 90 7.06 -1.93 7.55
C VAL A 90 7.87 -2.72 8.57
N TYR A 91 9.20 -2.52 8.62
CA TYR A 91 10.04 -3.24 9.58
C TYR A 91 9.79 -2.80 11.03
N LYS A 92 9.51 -1.51 11.25
CA LYS A 92 9.12 -0.98 12.57
C LYS A 92 7.78 -1.58 13.03
N GLU A 93 6.81 -1.76 12.15
CA GLU A 93 5.54 -2.43 12.46
C GLU A 93 5.79 -3.86 12.95
N ARG A 94 6.60 -4.63 12.21
CA ARG A 94 6.96 -6.02 12.57
C ARG A 94 7.63 -6.10 13.94
N GLU A 95 8.55 -5.18 14.21
CA GLU A 95 9.23 -5.10 15.50
C GLU A 95 8.28 -4.73 16.64
N THR A 96 7.32 -3.84 16.40
CA THR A 96 6.36 -3.36 17.40
C THR A 96 5.36 -4.45 17.77
N PHE A 97 4.78 -5.12 16.77
CA PHE A 97 3.72 -6.11 16.98
C PHE A 97 4.21 -7.56 17.09
N LYS A 98 5.52 -7.80 16.85
CA LYS A 98 6.19 -9.11 16.98
C LYS A 98 5.67 -10.19 16.04
N PHE A 99 5.14 -9.81 14.88
CA PHE A 99 4.82 -10.74 13.79
C PHE A 99 4.97 -10.05 12.43
N THR A 100 4.97 -10.83 11.35
CA THR A 100 4.89 -10.30 9.99
C THR A 100 3.52 -10.57 9.42
N SER A 101 2.74 -9.52 9.18
CA SER A 101 1.42 -9.67 8.58
C SER A 101 1.51 -9.91 7.06
N LEU A 102 0.45 -10.47 6.48
CA LEU A 102 0.36 -10.61 5.02
C LEU A 102 0.37 -9.23 4.32
N GLN A 103 -0.22 -8.22 4.95
CA GLN A 103 -0.14 -6.84 4.46
C GLN A 103 1.29 -6.30 4.55
N ASN A 104 2.04 -6.57 5.64
CA ASN A 104 3.45 -6.17 5.72
C ASN A 104 4.30 -6.81 4.63
N LEU A 105 3.96 -8.03 4.21
CA LEU A 105 4.65 -8.71 3.13
C LEU A 105 4.35 -8.06 1.78
N ALA A 106 3.08 -7.77 1.49
CA ALA A 106 2.68 -7.05 0.28
C ALA A 106 3.34 -5.66 0.21
N ASP A 107 3.33 -4.92 1.32
CA ASP A 107 3.98 -3.62 1.45
C ASP A 107 5.50 -3.74 1.22
N GLU A 108 6.18 -4.72 1.85
CA GLU A 108 7.62 -4.97 1.63
C GLU A 108 7.92 -5.22 0.16
N ILE A 109 7.16 -6.09 -0.52
CA ILE A 109 7.37 -6.39 -1.95
C ILE A 109 7.24 -5.13 -2.81
N ASN A 110 6.17 -4.34 -2.58
CA ASN A 110 5.93 -3.11 -3.33
C ASN A 110 7.06 -2.10 -3.16
N PHE A 111 7.59 -1.95 -1.94
CA PHE A 111 8.60 -0.95 -1.68
C PHE A 111 10.04 -1.45 -1.94
N LEU A 112 10.29 -2.76 -1.92
CA LEU A 112 11.58 -3.36 -2.30
C LEU A 112 11.89 -3.27 -3.79
N VAL A 113 10.89 -3.12 -4.66
CA VAL A 113 11.06 -3.22 -6.13
C VAL A 113 12.09 -2.25 -6.73
N LEU A 114 12.41 -1.15 -6.02
CA LEU A 114 13.43 -0.17 -6.40
C LEU A 114 14.82 -0.45 -5.82
N PHE A 115 14.92 -1.29 -4.79
CA PHE A 115 16.18 -1.61 -4.08
C PHE A 115 16.69 -2.99 -4.40
N ASP A 116 15.80 -3.97 -4.43
CA ASP A 116 16.12 -5.38 -4.58
C ASP A 116 14.94 -6.10 -5.25
N LYS A 117 14.92 -6.02 -6.59
CA LYS A 117 13.87 -6.62 -7.42
C LYS A 117 13.84 -8.14 -7.31
N GLU A 118 15.00 -8.76 -7.16
CA GLU A 118 15.11 -10.22 -7.03
C GLU A 118 14.48 -10.70 -5.73
N LYS A 119 14.82 -10.05 -4.59
CA LYS A 119 14.17 -10.35 -3.31
C LYS A 119 12.67 -10.10 -3.37
N ALA A 120 12.22 -9.00 -3.99
CA ALA A 120 10.80 -8.70 -4.14
C ALA A 120 10.06 -9.80 -4.91
N GLU A 121 10.64 -10.28 -6.01
CA GLU A 121 10.07 -11.36 -6.81
C GLU A 121 10.08 -12.70 -6.05
N ASN A 122 11.17 -13.04 -5.37
CA ASN A 122 11.28 -14.25 -4.56
C ASN A 122 10.24 -14.28 -3.43
N LEU A 123 10.02 -13.15 -2.76
CA LEU A 123 8.96 -13.00 -1.76
C LEU A 123 7.58 -13.18 -2.38
N PHE A 124 7.31 -12.55 -3.52
CA PHE A 124 6.02 -12.72 -4.20
C PHE A 124 5.77 -14.19 -4.58
N GLN A 125 6.74 -14.86 -5.20
CA GLN A 125 6.59 -16.26 -5.62
C GLN A 125 6.33 -17.18 -4.43
N LYS A 126 7.07 -16.99 -3.33
CA LYS A 126 6.91 -17.78 -2.09
C LYS A 126 5.49 -17.69 -1.50
N TYR A 127 4.83 -16.55 -1.61
CA TYR A 127 3.51 -16.30 -1.03
C TYR A 127 2.41 -16.05 -2.07
N SER A 128 2.63 -16.47 -3.31
CA SER A 128 1.74 -16.23 -4.47
C SER A 128 0.31 -16.75 -4.28
N ASN A 129 0.11 -17.76 -3.44
CA ASN A 129 -1.24 -18.25 -3.09
C ASN A 129 -2.06 -17.24 -2.26
N TYR A 130 -1.40 -16.30 -1.59
CA TYR A 130 -1.99 -15.32 -0.68
C TYR A 130 -1.83 -13.89 -1.17
N LEU A 131 -1.19 -13.69 -2.33
CA LEU A 131 -0.90 -12.38 -2.91
C LEU A 131 -1.37 -12.35 -4.36
N ARG A 132 -1.91 -11.20 -4.78
CA ARG A 132 -2.18 -10.91 -6.18
C ARG A 132 -1.27 -9.77 -6.62
N LYS A 133 -0.74 -9.87 -7.84
CA LYS A 133 0.08 -8.83 -8.48
C LYS A 133 -0.67 -8.26 -9.66
N SER A 134 -0.79 -6.93 -9.69
CA SER A 134 -1.12 -6.17 -10.89
C SER A 134 0.17 -5.57 -11.49
N ILE A 135 0.05 -4.81 -12.57
CA ILE A 135 1.19 -4.05 -13.11
C ILE A 135 1.60 -2.86 -12.23
N TYR A 136 0.80 -2.51 -11.21
CA TYR A 136 1.01 -1.34 -10.35
C TYR A 136 1.37 -1.69 -8.91
N THR A 137 0.86 -2.81 -8.40
CA THR A 137 0.98 -3.15 -6.98
C THR A 137 0.76 -4.64 -6.73
N VAL A 138 1.35 -5.12 -5.65
CA VAL A 138 1.06 -6.40 -5.00
C VAL A 138 0.12 -6.12 -3.83
N GLU A 139 -0.96 -6.88 -3.76
CA GLU A 139 -1.95 -6.78 -2.69
C GLU A 139 -2.22 -8.16 -2.08
N PRO A 140 -2.56 -8.24 -0.79
CA PRO A 140 -3.10 -9.46 -0.21
C PRO A 140 -4.34 -9.92 -0.98
N THR A 141 -4.50 -11.24 -1.13
CA THR A 141 -5.78 -11.78 -1.57
C THR A 141 -6.83 -11.71 -0.47
N LEU A 142 -6.42 -11.51 0.79
CA LEU A 142 -7.23 -11.34 2.01
C LEU A 142 -7.73 -9.88 2.19
N ASP A 143 -8.80 -9.64 2.95
CA ASP A 143 -9.20 -8.26 3.28
C ASP A 143 -8.16 -7.58 4.15
N TYR A 144 -8.28 -6.27 4.26
CA TYR A 144 -7.37 -5.47 5.05
C TYR A 144 -7.28 -5.93 6.52
N GLU A 145 -8.40 -6.19 7.21
CA GLU A 145 -8.38 -6.58 8.63
C GLU A 145 -7.69 -7.93 8.83
N THR A 146 -8.03 -8.95 8.03
CA THR A 146 -7.37 -10.25 8.10
C THR A 146 -5.91 -10.14 7.68
N ALA A 147 -5.61 -9.40 6.61
CA ALA A 147 -4.26 -9.27 6.07
C ALA A 147 -3.31 -8.55 7.03
N ILE A 148 -3.77 -7.58 7.81
CA ILE A 148 -2.93 -6.87 8.80
C ILE A 148 -2.79 -7.65 10.11
N THR A 149 -3.74 -8.53 10.46
CA THR A 149 -3.73 -9.24 11.76
C THR A 149 -3.19 -10.66 11.68
N THR A 150 -3.10 -11.26 10.49
CA THR A 150 -2.65 -12.65 10.33
C THR A 150 -1.15 -12.74 10.12
N ASP A 151 -0.46 -13.49 10.99
CA ASP A 151 0.96 -13.83 10.81
C ASP A 151 1.15 -14.74 9.58
N ILE A 152 2.16 -14.43 8.76
CA ILE A 152 2.57 -15.25 7.62
C ILE A 152 2.91 -16.70 8.02
N ASN A 153 3.35 -16.94 9.26
CA ASN A 153 3.65 -18.27 9.77
C ASN A 153 2.38 -19.10 10.05
N GLU A 154 1.24 -18.43 10.21
CA GLU A 154 -0.07 -19.04 10.47
C GLU A 154 -0.90 -19.20 9.18
N LEU A 155 -0.37 -18.84 7.99
CA LEU A 155 -1.11 -18.93 6.73
C LEU A 155 -1.60 -20.35 6.39
N SER A 156 -0.88 -21.38 6.82
CA SER A 156 -1.24 -22.78 6.60
C SER A 156 -2.39 -23.26 7.48
N THR A 157 -2.65 -22.59 8.61
CA THR A 157 -3.77 -22.87 9.51
C THR A 157 -5.05 -22.13 9.11
N ILE A 158 -4.99 -21.24 8.11
CA ILE A 158 -6.18 -20.63 7.46
C ILE A 158 -6.91 -21.65 6.55
N LYS A 159 -6.82 -22.95 6.84
CA LYS A 159 -7.72 -23.95 6.28
C LYS A 159 -9.02 -23.94 7.07
N SER A 160 -10.05 -23.31 6.49
CA SER A 160 -11.49 -23.46 6.79
C SER A 160 -11.97 -23.75 8.22
N ASP A 161 -11.22 -23.39 9.27
CA ASP A 161 -11.63 -23.66 10.64
C ASP A 161 -12.19 -22.40 11.29
N ASN A 162 -13.52 -22.37 11.36
CA ASN A 162 -14.40 -21.85 12.40
C ASN A 162 -13.99 -20.60 13.21
N SER A 163 -13.23 -19.67 12.64
CA SER A 163 -13.06 -18.32 13.18
C SER A 163 -13.96 -17.33 12.44
N THR A 164 -14.87 -16.78 13.21
CA THR A 164 -15.89 -15.75 13.00
C THR A 164 -15.39 -14.48 12.28
N GLY A 165 -16.22 -13.85 11.45
CA GLY A 165 -15.94 -12.51 10.87
C GLY A 165 -15.00 -12.46 9.65
N LYS A 166 -14.45 -13.60 9.21
CA LYS A 166 -13.32 -13.66 8.28
C LYS A 166 -13.70 -13.37 6.82
N TYR A 167 -12.90 -12.53 6.17
CA TYR A 167 -12.89 -12.41 4.72
C TYR A 167 -12.51 -13.73 4.04
N ILE A 168 -13.13 -13.98 2.89
CA ILE A 168 -12.94 -15.16 2.05
C ILE A 168 -12.14 -14.82 0.79
N GLY A 169 -12.41 -13.67 0.16
CA GLY A 169 -11.81 -13.35 -1.13
C GLY A 169 -12.45 -12.15 -1.83
N VAL A 170 -11.75 -11.56 -2.80
CA VAL A 170 -12.33 -10.64 -3.77
C VAL A 170 -13.12 -11.47 -4.78
N VAL A 171 -14.42 -11.19 -4.90
CA VAL A 171 -15.31 -11.92 -5.82
C VAL A 171 -15.37 -11.27 -7.19
N SER A 172 -15.24 -9.95 -7.25
CA SER A 172 -15.10 -9.22 -8.50
C SER A 172 -14.29 -7.96 -8.29
N VAL A 173 -13.44 -7.63 -9.27
CA VAL A 173 -12.72 -6.37 -9.35
C VAL A 173 -12.78 -5.87 -10.79
N LYS A 174 -13.01 -4.57 -10.92
CA LYS A 174 -12.77 -3.79 -12.13
C LYS A 174 -11.68 -2.79 -11.78
N GLU A 175 -10.72 -2.64 -12.69
CA GLU A 175 -9.58 -1.76 -12.48
C GLU A 175 -9.15 -1.12 -13.81
N GLY A 176 -8.44 -0.01 -13.71
CA GLY A 176 -7.92 0.68 -14.88
C GLY A 176 -7.08 1.91 -14.52
N VAL A 177 -6.56 2.56 -15.56
CA VAL A 177 -5.90 3.87 -15.45
C VAL A 177 -6.96 4.95 -15.58
N LEU A 178 -7.01 5.87 -14.63
CA LEU A 178 -7.86 7.06 -14.68
C LEU A 178 -7.20 8.17 -15.51
N LEU A 179 -5.96 8.53 -15.16
CA LEU A 179 -5.21 9.61 -15.76
C LEU A 179 -3.73 9.22 -15.83
N SER A 180 -3.04 9.63 -16.88
CA SER A 180 -1.58 9.48 -16.98
C SER A 180 -0.98 10.57 -17.87
N ASN A 181 0.24 10.98 -17.54
CA ASN A 181 1.09 11.83 -18.40
C ASN A 181 2.39 11.12 -18.83
N GLY A 182 2.47 9.79 -18.69
CA GLY A 182 3.64 8.98 -19.00
C GLY A 182 4.70 8.89 -17.88
N VAL A 183 4.75 9.85 -16.96
CA VAL A 183 5.67 9.84 -15.79
C VAL A 183 4.93 9.53 -14.50
N TYR A 184 3.66 9.90 -14.44
CA TYR A 184 2.80 9.80 -13.27
C TYR A 184 1.44 9.28 -13.74
N ASN A 185 0.81 8.41 -12.97
CA ASN A 185 -0.53 7.94 -13.24
C ASN A 185 -1.37 7.80 -11.98
N ILE A 186 -2.68 7.87 -12.18
CA ILE A 186 -3.69 7.49 -11.22
C ILE A 186 -4.44 6.28 -11.78
N THR A 187 -4.58 5.29 -10.93
CA THR A 187 -5.30 4.04 -11.18
C THR A 187 -6.52 3.99 -10.28
N TRP A 188 -7.54 3.29 -10.73
CA TRP A 188 -8.75 3.08 -9.95
C TRP A 188 -9.07 1.59 -9.89
N HIS A 189 -9.66 1.19 -8.76
CA HIS A 189 -10.13 -0.16 -8.51
C HIS A 189 -11.50 -0.05 -7.87
N VAL A 190 -12.45 -0.85 -8.33
CA VAL A 190 -13.74 -1.03 -7.67
C VAL A 190 -14.03 -2.52 -7.60
N GLY A 191 -14.56 -2.98 -6.48
CA GLY A 191 -14.75 -4.41 -6.32
C GLY A 191 -15.61 -4.78 -5.14
N VAL A 192 -15.76 -6.09 -4.97
CA VAL A 192 -16.59 -6.68 -3.94
C VAL A 192 -15.78 -7.74 -3.20
N GLU A 193 -15.65 -7.52 -1.90
CA GLU A 193 -15.06 -8.43 -0.95
C GLU A 193 -16.14 -9.36 -0.40
N LYS A 194 -15.84 -10.65 -0.27
CA LYS A 194 -16.70 -11.64 0.40
C LYS A 194 -16.15 -11.94 1.78
N HIS A 195 -17.06 -12.04 2.73
CA HIS A 195 -16.80 -12.23 4.15
C HIS A 195 -17.74 -13.29 4.71
N LYS A 196 -17.43 -13.80 5.90
CA LYS A 196 -18.33 -14.61 6.74
C LYS A 196 -18.44 -13.96 8.11
N ASP A 197 -19.63 -13.86 8.68
CA ASP A 197 -19.79 -13.32 10.03
C ASP A 197 -19.61 -14.36 11.12
N ASP A 198 -19.90 -13.98 12.36
CA ASP A 198 -19.62 -14.77 13.55
C ASP A 198 -20.46 -16.04 13.68
N ILE A 199 -21.53 -16.14 12.90
CA ILE A 199 -22.38 -17.33 12.82
C ILE A 199 -22.20 -18.07 11.48
N GLY A 200 -21.16 -17.71 10.72
CA GLY A 200 -20.79 -18.33 9.46
C GLY A 200 -21.63 -17.88 8.26
N LEU A 201 -22.49 -16.86 8.41
CA LEU A 201 -23.26 -16.32 7.30
C LEU A 201 -22.37 -15.49 6.39
N THR A 202 -22.50 -15.73 5.09
CA THR A 202 -21.73 -14.99 4.10
C THR A 202 -22.31 -13.59 3.94
N PHE A 203 -21.44 -12.58 3.94
CA PHE A 203 -21.77 -11.21 3.57
C PHE A 203 -20.71 -10.63 2.64
N TYR A 204 -21.00 -9.47 2.07
CA TYR A 204 -20.17 -8.80 1.08
C TYR A 204 -19.93 -7.36 1.48
N ARG A 205 -18.79 -6.79 1.07
CA ARG A 205 -18.48 -5.37 1.22
C ARG A 205 -18.01 -4.84 -0.13
N ASN A 206 -18.62 -3.76 -0.59
CA ASN A 206 -18.17 -3.05 -1.77
C ASN A 206 -16.94 -2.20 -1.43
N PHE A 207 -16.03 -2.01 -2.37
CA PHE A 207 -14.92 -1.09 -2.18
C PHE A 207 -14.63 -0.27 -3.42
N THR A 208 -14.09 0.92 -3.20
CA THR A 208 -13.47 1.78 -4.20
C THR A 208 -12.04 2.09 -3.76
N GLN A 209 -11.12 2.21 -4.70
CA GLN A 209 -9.73 2.50 -4.40
C GLN A 209 -9.11 3.34 -5.51
N LEU A 210 -8.22 4.24 -5.11
CA LEU A 210 -7.30 4.94 -6.00
C LEU A 210 -5.87 4.54 -5.67
N GLY A 211 -5.08 4.30 -6.72
CA GLY A 211 -3.64 4.07 -6.63
C GLY A 211 -2.90 5.14 -7.41
N SER A 212 -1.77 5.59 -6.87
CA SER A 212 -0.94 6.64 -7.43
C SER A 212 0.45 6.09 -7.68
N ASN A 213 0.94 6.21 -8.92
CA ASN A 213 2.18 5.57 -9.34
C ASN A 213 3.07 6.53 -10.14
N ALA A 214 4.38 6.39 -9.99
CA ALA A 214 5.39 7.05 -10.82
C ALA A 214 6.08 6.03 -11.72
N TYR A 215 6.48 6.44 -12.93
CA TYR A 215 7.26 5.63 -13.85
C TYR A 215 8.75 5.85 -13.58
N VAL A 216 9.40 4.81 -13.07
CA VAL A 216 10.81 4.84 -12.65
C VAL A 216 11.52 3.61 -13.22
N ASN A 217 12.62 3.82 -13.92
CA ASN A 217 13.48 2.75 -14.45
C ASN A 217 12.71 1.68 -15.24
N GLY A 218 11.75 2.10 -16.08
CA GLY A 218 11.00 1.20 -16.95
C GLY A 218 9.77 0.53 -16.30
N GLN A 219 9.47 0.82 -15.03
CA GLN A 219 8.35 0.22 -14.29
C GLN A 219 7.52 1.26 -13.53
N TRP A 220 6.24 0.94 -13.30
CA TRP A 220 5.38 1.73 -12.42
C TRP A 220 5.59 1.31 -10.97
N VAL A 221 5.73 2.28 -10.08
CA VAL A 221 5.91 2.06 -8.64
C VAL A 221 5.01 2.98 -7.83
N LEU A 222 4.58 2.51 -6.66
CA LEU A 222 3.74 3.28 -5.74
C LEU A 222 4.40 4.62 -5.38
N TYR A 223 3.67 5.70 -5.54
CA TYR A 223 4.17 7.05 -5.30
C TYR A 223 3.10 7.91 -4.63
N PRO A 224 3.41 8.69 -3.59
CA PRO A 224 2.39 9.37 -2.84
C PRO A 224 1.85 10.58 -3.61
N SER A 225 0.54 10.81 -3.51
CA SER A 225 -0.11 12.00 -4.05
C SER A 225 -1.26 12.45 -3.15
N SER A 226 -1.62 13.74 -3.23
CA SER A 226 -2.91 14.22 -2.75
C SER A 226 -3.95 13.82 -3.78
N MET A 227 -4.82 12.88 -3.41
CA MET A 227 -5.91 12.45 -4.26
C MET A 227 -7.18 13.13 -3.80
N ARG A 228 -7.75 13.98 -4.66
CA ARG A 228 -8.99 14.69 -4.39
C ARG A 228 -10.00 14.31 -5.48
N PRO A 229 -10.70 13.18 -5.31
CA PRO A 229 -11.80 12.82 -6.19
C PRO A 229 -12.83 13.96 -6.24
N ALA A 230 -13.51 14.10 -7.37
CA ALA A 230 -14.65 15.00 -7.47
C ALA A 230 -15.71 14.59 -6.43
N LEU A 231 -16.48 15.57 -5.91
CA LEU A 231 -17.51 15.30 -4.90
C LEU A 231 -18.59 14.32 -5.39
N ASP A 232 -18.78 14.23 -6.70
CA ASP A 232 -19.69 13.32 -7.37
C ASP A 232 -18.98 12.09 -7.98
N ALA A 233 -17.76 11.78 -7.52
CA ALA A 233 -17.06 10.55 -7.91
C ALA A 233 -17.63 9.36 -7.15
N TYR A 234 -18.08 8.34 -7.88
CA TYR A 234 -18.71 7.15 -7.33
C TYR A 234 -18.51 5.90 -8.19
N ALA A 235 -18.73 4.75 -7.57
CA ALA A 235 -18.97 3.48 -8.22
C ALA A 235 -20.36 2.97 -7.83
N GLU A 236 -21.12 2.50 -8.81
CA GLU A 236 -22.39 1.82 -8.62
C GLU A 236 -22.20 0.31 -8.68
N PHE A 237 -22.87 -0.36 -7.77
CA PHE A 237 -22.89 -1.80 -7.65
C PHE A 237 -24.33 -2.27 -7.83
N PHE A 238 -24.53 -3.35 -8.57
CA PHE A 238 -25.84 -3.97 -8.77
C PHE A 238 -25.99 -5.24 -7.93
N GLY A 239 -27.05 -5.31 -7.13
CA GLY A 239 -27.36 -6.44 -6.25
C GLY A 239 -27.97 -7.58 -7.04
N SER A 240 -27.18 -8.64 -7.29
CA SER A 240 -27.63 -9.80 -8.05
C SER A 240 -28.79 -10.49 -7.33
N GLY A 241 -29.97 -10.52 -7.96
CA GLY A 241 -31.16 -11.19 -7.45
C GLY A 241 -32.12 -10.31 -6.64
N ILE A 242 -31.75 -9.07 -6.31
CA ILE A 242 -32.61 -8.12 -5.59
C ILE A 242 -32.93 -6.86 -6.40
N GLY A 243 -32.16 -6.55 -7.45
CA GLY A 243 -32.42 -5.41 -8.33
C GLY A 243 -32.06 -4.04 -7.74
N GLU A 244 -31.41 -4.01 -6.57
CA GLU A 244 -30.98 -2.79 -5.91
C GLU A 244 -29.66 -2.25 -6.48
N ILE A 245 -29.44 -0.93 -6.31
CA ILE A 245 -28.21 -0.24 -6.66
C ILE A 245 -27.63 0.39 -5.40
N GLU A 246 -26.37 0.09 -5.11
CA GLU A 246 -25.59 0.74 -4.06
C GLU A 246 -24.54 1.64 -4.70
N THR A 247 -24.35 2.82 -4.13
CA THR A 247 -23.37 3.81 -4.60
C THR A 247 -22.31 4.01 -3.52
N LEU A 248 -21.03 3.83 -3.87
CA LEU A 248 -19.90 4.10 -2.98
C LEU A 248 -18.98 5.15 -3.58
N GLY A 249 -18.68 6.20 -2.81
CA GLY A 249 -17.76 7.26 -3.21
C GLY A 249 -16.29 6.86 -3.10
N PHE A 250 -15.41 7.70 -3.63
CA PHE A 250 -13.95 7.59 -3.44
C PHE A 250 -13.50 8.54 -2.32
N LEU A 251 -12.55 8.11 -1.48
CA LEU A 251 -12.02 8.95 -0.41
C LEU A 251 -11.00 9.97 -0.94
N SER A 252 -11.03 11.16 -0.35
CA SER A 252 -9.99 12.17 -0.52
C SER A 252 -8.98 12.02 0.59
N ASP A 253 -7.72 11.74 0.25
CA ASP A 253 -6.62 11.63 1.23
C ASP A 253 -5.26 11.86 0.56
N TYR A 254 -4.17 11.75 1.33
CA TYR A 254 -2.80 11.73 0.84
C TYR A 254 -2.18 10.35 1.03
N GLY A 255 -1.60 9.79 -0.02
CA GLY A 255 -0.93 8.49 0.04
C GLY A 255 -0.67 7.93 -1.35
N SER A 256 -0.11 6.72 -1.41
CA SER A 256 0.06 5.98 -2.67
C SER A 256 -1.13 5.09 -3.02
N VAL A 257 -1.90 4.66 -2.01
CA VAL A 257 -3.13 3.89 -2.18
C VAL A 257 -4.16 4.38 -1.16
N ILE A 258 -5.37 4.68 -1.62
CA ILE A 258 -6.49 5.14 -0.78
C ILE A 258 -7.69 4.27 -1.11
N ARG A 259 -8.21 3.54 -0.11
CA ARG A 259 -9.35 2.63 -0.27
C ARG A 259 -10.51 3.05 0.62
N ASN A 260 -11.71 3.09 0.06
CA ASN A 260 -12.97 3.17 0.76
C ASN A 260 -13.66 1.79 0.74
N THR A 261 -14.15 1.33 1.89
CA THR A 261 -14.91 0.09 1.97
C THR A 261 -16.30 0.38 2.55
N GLY A 262 -17.34 -0.05 1.86
CA GLY A 262 -18.74 0.13 2.20
C GLY A 262 -19.27 -0.90 3.22
N GLY A 263 -20.59 -0.86 3.43
CA GLY A 263 -21.28 -1.62 4.47
C GLY A 263 -21.38 -3.13 4.23
N LYS A 264 -21.87 -3.84 5.26
CA LYS A 264 -22.14 -5.30 5.24
C LYS A 264 -23.41 -5.58 4.43
N GLN A 265 -23.27 -6.36 3.36
CA GLN A 265 -24.35 -6.72 2.44
C GLN A 265 -24.60 -8.22 2.39
N ASN A 266 -25.85 -8.67 2.39
CA ASN A 266 -26.16 -10.11 2.40
C ASN A 266 -26.25 -10.76 1.00
N TYR A 267 -26.06 -9.97 -0.06
CA TYR A 267 -26.15 -10.42 -1.45
C TYR A 267 -24.88 -10.06 -2.22
N VAL A 268 -24.58 -10.83 -3.27
CA VAL A 268 -23.44 -10.55 -4.14
C VAL A 268 -23.76 -9.30 -4.96
N TRP A 269 -22.98 -8.26 -4.72
CA TRP A 269 -22.94 -7.08 -5.55
C TRP A 269 -21.95 -7.27 -6.70
N LYS A 270 -22.19 -6.60 -7.82
CA LYS A 270 -21.24 -6.53 -8.94
C LYS A 270 -21.07 -5.08 -9.37
N PRO A 271 -19.82 -4.61 -9.59
CA PRO A 271 -19.61 -3.30 -10.20
C PRO A 271 -20.37 -3.22 -11.52
N SER A 272 -21.15 -2.15 -11.70
CA SER A 272 -22.01 -1.94 -12.87
C SER A 272 -21.53 -0.75 -13.70
N ARG A 273 -21.43 0.42 -13.08
CA ARG A 273 -20.91 1.64 -13.70
C ARG A 273 -20.27 2.55 -12.67
N GLY A 274 -19.61 3.59 -13.11
CA GLY A 274 -19.06 4.58 -12.20
C GLY A 274 -18.66 5.85 -12.91
N LYS A 275 -18.53 6.92 -12.14
CA LYS A 275 -17.93 8.17 -12.54
C LYS A 275 -16.76 8.43 -11.62
N ILE A 276 -15.56 8.51 -12.18
CA ILE A 276 -14.36 8.79 -11.40
C ILE A 276 -13.68 9.98 -12.04
N GLY A 277 -13.30 10.96 -11.23
CA GLY A 277 -12.56 12.12 -11.67
C GLY A 277 -12.05 12.88 -10.47
N GLY A 278 -11.31 13.95 -10.70
CA GLY A 278 -10.80 14.77 -9.62
C GLY A 278 -9.51 15.48 -9.97
N THR A 279 -8.88 16.01 -8.94
CA THR A 279 -7.55 16.61 -8.99
C THR A 279 -6.59 15.75 -8.19
N PHE A 280 -5.48 15.37 -8.81
CA PHE A 280 -4.47 14.53 -8.21
C PHE A 280 -3.13 15.23 -8.31
N THR A 281 -2.57 15.64 -7.17
CA THR A 281 -1.32 16.39 -7.14
C THR A 281 -0.24 15.61 -6.44
N THR A 282 0.93 15.55 -7.05
CA THR A 282 2.14 15.08 -6.38
C THR A 282 3.25 16.10 -6.54
N THR A 283 4.19 16.11 -5.60
CA THR A 283 5.33 17.02 -5.65
C THR A 283 6.58 16.24 -6.00
N VAL A 284 7.20 16.59 -7.11
CA VAL A 284 8.52 16.09 -7.47
C VAL A 284 9.45 17.29 -7.58
N ASN A 285 10.44 17.37 -6.68
CA ASN A 285 11.48 18.39 -6.75
C ASN A 285 10.94 19.83 -6.65
N GLY A 286 10.00 20.08 -5.73
CA GLY A 286 9.31 21.36 -5.58
C GLY A 286 8.34 21.71 -6.71
N ASN A 287 8.31 20.95 -7.81
CA ASN A 287 7.37 21.12 -8.91
C ASN A 287 6.12 20.27 -8.65
N GLU A 288 4.96 20.90 -8.72
CA GLU A 288 3.68 20.20 -8.62
C GLU A 288 3.34 19.55 -9.97
N TYR A 289 3.16 18.24 -9.95
CA TYR A 289 2.55 17.51 -11.04
C TYR A 289 1.07 17.36 -10.72
N LYS A 290 0.23 17.94 -11.59
CA LYS A 290 -1.22 17.88 -11.49
C LYS A 290 -1.78 17.02 -12.61
N LEU A 291 -2.54 15.98 -12.25
CA LEU A 291 -3.45 15.30 -13.16
C LEU A 291 -4.87 15.72 -12.81
N GLU A 292 -5.64 16.13 -13.80
CA GLU A 292 -7.03 16.53 -13.64
C GLU A 292 -7.87 15.99 -14.79
N GLY A 293 -9.04 15.47 -14.47
CA GLY A 293 -9.95 14.93 -15.46
C GLY A 293 -11.00 14.01 -14.83
N ALA A 294 -11.89 13.51 -15.67
CA ALA A 294 -12.94 12.58 -15.29
C ALA A 294 -13.12 11.52 -16.36
N SER A 295 -13.66 10.39 -15.96
CA SER A 295 -13.99 9.26 -16.82
C SER A 295 -15.23 8.58 -16.29
N ASN A 296 -16.11 8.20 -17.22
CA ASN A 296 -17.25 7.34 -16.93
C ASN A 296 -16.91 5.93 -17.36
N PHE A 297 -17.31 4.95 -16.57
CA PHE A 297 -17.08 3.55 -16.83
C PHE A 297 -18.39 2.80 -16.76
N GLN A 298 -18.56 1.82 -17.62
CA GLN A 298 -19.68 0.89 -17.63
C GLN A 298 -19.11 -0.51 -17.89
N TRP A 299 -19.61 -1.50 -17.16
CA TRP A 299 -19.09 -2.86 -17.16
C TRP A 299 -20.16 -3.92 -17.42
#